data_AF-A0A151TRV2-F1
#
_entry.id   AF-A0A151TRV2-F1
#
_cell.length_a   1.000
_cell.length_b   1.000
_cell.length_c   1.000
_cell.angle_alpha   90.00
_cell.angle_beta   90.00
_cell.angle_gamma   90.00
#
_symmetry.space_group_name_H-M   'P 1'
#
loop_
_entity.id
_entity.type
_entity.pdbx_description
1 polymer ?
#
loop_
_entity_poly.entity_id
_entity_poly.type
_entity_poly.pdbx_seq_one_letter_code
_entity_poly.pdbx_strand_id
1 'polypeptide(L)'
;ALMDPRWITTMNEEMKSLLENNTWELVTCPSKKKTIGCRWIYYIINKCKAYGTIECFKARLVAKGYTQTYGINYTKTFALVAKINTNRVLLSLVANLDWSLQQFDVNNVFLHGELFEEVYIDLPLRCKIPEECNKKVCGFARGNWCVILSTSQYTC
;
A
#
# COMPACT_ATOMS: atom_id res chain seq x y z
N ALA A 1 1.06 17.90 13.19
CA ALA A 1 0.94 16.47 12.82
C ALA A 1 2.30 15.77 12.80
N LEU A 2 3.24 16.15 11.92
CA LEU A 2 4.56 15.49 11.76
C LEU A 2 5.48 15.46 13.01
N MET A 3 5.18 16.26 14.04
CA MET A 3 5.98 16.38 15.27
C MET A 3 5.32 15.67 16.47
N ASP A 4 4.12 15.11 16.31
CA ASP A 4 3.44 14.42 17.42
C ASP A 4 4.05 13.01 17.61
N PRO A 5 4.45 12.64 18.84
CA PRO A 5 4.97 11.31 19.14
C PRO A 5 4.07 10.17 18.67
N ARG A 6 2.75 10.34 18.74
CA ARG A 6 1.77 9.31 18.36
C ARG A 6 1.86 8.96 16.88
N TRP A 7 2.00 9.97 16.01
CA TRP A 7 2.18 9.76 14.58
C TRP A 7 3.53 9.13 14.26
N ILE A 8 4.59 9.52 14.98
CA ILE A 8 5.94 8.96 14.79
C ILE A 8 5.94 7.45 15.10
N THR A 9 5.31 7.04 16.20
CA THR A 9 5.19 5.61 16.56
C THR A 9 4.50 4.84 15.44
N THR A 10 3.36 5.32 14.95
CA THR A 10 2.61 4.63 13.87
C THR A 10 3.37 4.59 12.54
N MET A 11 4.17 5.61 12.22
CA MET A 11 5.03 5.58 11.03
C MET A 11 6.12 4.51 11.15
N ASN A 12 6.74 4.39 12.33
CA ASN A 12 7.77 3.39 12.57
C ASN A 12 7.19 1.97 12.52
N GLU A 13 5.98 1.77 13.06
CA GLU A 13 5.25 0.50 12.97
C GLU A 13 4.93 0.13 11.52
N GLU A 14 4.42 1.08 10.71
CA GLU A 14 4.17 0.86 9.28
C GLU A 14 5.47 0.48 8.55
N MET A 15 6.56 1.23 8.77
CA MET A 15 7.86 0.92 8.15
C MET A 15 8.39 -0.46 8.54
N LYS A 16 8.25 -0.82 9.82
CA LYS A 16 8.62 -2.16 10.30
C LYS A 16 7.80 -3.24 9.60
N SER A 17 6.49 -3.03 9.45
CA SER A 17 5.63 -3.99 8.74
C SER A 17 6.00 -4.15 7.27
N LEU A 18 6.42 -3.07 6.60
CA LEU A 18 6.84 -3.13 5.19
C LEU A 18 8.15 -3.93 5.02
N LEU A 19 9.08 -3.78 5.97
CA LEU A 19 10.33 -4.54 6.04
C LEU A 19 10.07 -6.02 6.34
N GLU A 20 9.23 -6.32 7.34
CA GLU A 20 8.86 -7.71 7.72
C GLU A 20 8.15 -8.44 6.58
N ASN A 21 7.32 -7.73 5.82
CA ASN A 21 6.63 -8.28 4.65
C ASN A 21 7.54 -8.40 3.42
N ASN A 22 8.83 -8.06 3.50
CA ASN A 22 9.77 -8.01 2.38
C ASN A 22 9.28 -7.16 1.20
N THR A 23 8.39 -6.20 1.46
CA THR A 23 7.80 -5.32 0.44
C THR A 23 8.63 -4.06 0.21
N TRP A 24 9.54 -3.75 1.14
CA TRP A 24 10.39 -2.57 1.09
C TRP A 24 11.83 -2.94 1.45
N GLU A 25 12.78 -2.48 0.65
CA GLU A 25 14.22 -2.64 0.89
C GLU A 25 14.93 -1.30 0.66
N LEU A 26 15.93 -0.99 1.48
CA LEU A 26 16.72 0.22 1.33
C LEU A 26 17.89 -0.06 0.36
N VAL A 27 17.89 0.55 -0.82
CA VAL A 27 18.91 0.31 -1.86
C VAL A 27 19.54 1.59 -2.41
N THR A 28 20.74 1.48 -2.99
CA THR A 28 21.35 2.62 -3.69
C THR A 28 20.57 2.96 -4.96
N CYS A 29 20.24 4.24 -5.14
CA CYS A 29 19.47 4.65 -6.30
C CYS A 29 20.24 4.46 -7.60
N PRO A 30 19.64 3.83 -8.63
CA PRO A 30 20.26 3.74 -9.94
C PRO A 30 20.35 5.13 -10.58
N SER A 31 21.51 5.51 -11.09
CA SER A 31 21.73 6.85 -11.69
C SER A 31 20.85 7.15 -12.91
N LYS A 32 20.22 6.12 -13.51
CA LYS A 32 19.42 6.22 -14.75
C LYS A 32 17.93 5.96 -14.55
N LYS A 33 17.47 5.56 -13.36
CA LYS A 33 16.04 5.30 -13.09
C LYS A 33 15.41 6.48 -12.36
N LYS A 34 14.20 6.83 -12.75
CA LYS A 34 13.40 7.88 -12.11
C LYS A 34 12.78 7.31 -10.84
N THR A 35 13.01 7.97 -9.71
CA THR A 35 12.35 7.65 -8.45
C THR A 35 10.94 8.24 -8.42
N ILE A 36 10.05 7.60 -7.67
CA ILE A 36 8.68 8.02 -7.46
C ILE A 36 8.60 8.72 -6.11
N GLY A 37 8.07 9.94 -6.07
CA GLY A 37 7.87 10.63 -4.80
C GLY A 37 6.91 9.87 -3.89
N CYS A 38 7.07 9.99 -2.57
CA CYS A 38 6.14 9.40 -1.61
C CYS A 38 5.42 10.45 -0.76
N ARG A 39 4.36 10.02 -0.07
CA ARG A 39 3.58 10.82 0.88
C ARG A 39 3.08 9.93 2.00
N TRP A 40 3.09 10.46 3.21
CA TRP A 40 2.36 9.89 4.35
C TRP A 40 0.90 10.33 4.33
N ILE A 41 0.00 9.36 4.50
CA ILE A 41 -1.43 9.58 4.73
C ILE A 41 -1.75 9.22 6.17
N TYR A 42 -2.50 10.08 6.85
CA TYR A 42 -2.83 9.95 8.26
C TYR A 42 -4.33 9.77 8.43
N TYR A 43 -4.71 8.80 9.24
CA TYR A 43 -6.09 8.52 9.60
C TYR A 43 -6.21 8.43 11.12
N ILE A 44 -7.20 9.10 11.68
CA ILE A 44 -7.65 8.87 13.05
C ILE A 44 -8.84 7.92 12.93
N ILE A 45 -8.71 6.72 13.50
CA ILE A 45 -9.74 5.69 13.47
C ILE A 45 -10.31 5.59 14.88
N ASN A 46 -11.57 6.00 15.02
CA ASN A 46 -12.31 5.83 16.26
C ASN A 46 -12.80 4.38 16.32
N LYS A 47 -12.11 3.54 17.10
CA LYS A 47 -12.57 2.19 17.37
C LYS A 47 -13.50 2.23 18.58
N CYS A 48 -14.79 2.02 18.35
CA CYS A 48 -15.74 1.76 19.42
C CYS A 48 -15.47 0.34 19.94
N LYS A 49 -14.87 0.22 21.11
CA LYS A 49 -14.92 -1.04 21.88
C LYS A 49 -16.14 -0.98 22.80
N ALA A 50 -16.61 -2.15 23.25
CA ALA A 50 -17.73 -2.26 24.19
C ALA A 50 -17.57 -1.45 25.49
N TYR A 51 -16.36 -0.98 25.80
CA TYR A 51 -16.02 -0.20 27.01
C TYR A 51 -15.64 1.27 26.73
N GLY A 52 -15.84 1.78 25.50
CA GLY A 52 -15.59 3.18 25.14
C GLY A 52 -14.97 3.40 23.74
N THR A 53 -14.84 4.67 23.36
CA THR A 53 -14.17 5.09 22.11
C THR A 53 -12.66 5.17 22.31
N ILE A 54 -11.89 4.36 21.58
CA ILE A 54 -10.43 4.47 21.52
C ILE A 54 -10.06 5.17 20.21
N GLU A 55 -9.37 6.30 20.31
CA GLU A 55 -8.74 6.96 19.16
C GLU A 55 -7.47 6.19 18.78
N CYS A 56 -7.50 5.48 17.66
CA CYS A 56 -6.31 4.85 17.08
C CYS A 56 -5.74 5.73 15.97
N PHE A 57 -4.44 5.99 16.02
CA PHE A 57 -3.71 6.66 14.96
C PHE A 57 -3.25 5.61 13.93
N LYS A 58 -3.45 5.88 12.64
CA LYS A 58 -2.96 5.02 11.56
C LYS A 58 -2.27 5.86 10.50
N ALA A 59 -0.99 5.58 10.26
CA ALA A 59 -0.22 6.18 9.19
C ALA A 59 -0.01 5.15 8.07
N ARG A 60 -0.07 5.60 6.81
CA ARG A 60 0.22 4.77 5.64
C ARG A 60 1.21 5.49 4.73
N LEU A 61 2.21 4.76 4.24
CA LEU A 61 3.13 5.27 3.24
C LEU A 61 2.59 4.98 1.84
N VAL A 62 2.49 6.01 1.00
CA VAL A 62 1.91 5.88 -0.34
C VAL A 62 2.83 6.52 -1.37
N ALA A 63 3.05 5.84 -2.49
CA ALA A 63 3.78 6.40 -3.62
C ALA A 63 2.88 7.32 -4.45
N LYS A 64 3.45 8.40 -4.97
CA LYS A 64 2.80 9.37 -5.86
C LYS A 64 2.72 8.80 -7.27
N GLY A 65 1.84 7.82 -7.47
CA GLY A 65 1.69 7.11 -8.75
C GLY A 65 1.40 7.98 -9.97
N TYR A 66 0.85 9.19 -9.79
CA TYR A 66 0.58 10.12 -10.90
C TYR A 66 1.85 10.59 -11.64
N THR A 67 3.05 10.37 -11.06
CA THR A 67 4.31 10.66 -11.76
C THR A 67 4.75 9.53 -12.70
N GLN A 68 4.00 8.41 -12.75
CA GLN A 68 4.27 7.30 -13.65
C GLN A 68 3.64 7.55 -15.03
N THR A 69 4.39 7.22 -16.08
CA THR A 69 3.94 7.34 -17.48
C THR A 69 3.78 5.94 -18.06
N TYR A 70 2.61 5.65 -18.62
CA TYR A 70 2.33 4.39 -19.31
C TYR A 70 3.33 4.17 -20.46
N GLY A 71 3.87 2.96 -20.57
CA GLY A 71 4.88 2.59 -21.57
C GLY A 71 6.32 2.99 -21.24
N ILE A 72 6.54 3.79 -20.17
CA ILE A 72 7.89 4.16 -19.69
C ILE A 72 8.14 3.54 -18.31
N ASN A 73 7.23 3.77 -17.36
CA ASN A 73 7.40 3.37 -15.97
C ASN A 73 6.56 2.14 -15.59
N TYR A 74 5.52 1.83 -16.37
CA TYR A 74 4.74 0.61 -16.25
C TYR A 74 4.11 0.24 -17.59
N THR A 75 3.89 -1.04 -17.80
CA THR A 75 3.29 -1.60 -19.03
C THR A 75 1.92 -2.22 -18.78
N LYS A 76 1.62 -2.63 -17.54
CA LYS A 76 0.36 -3.26 -17.16
C LYS A 76 -0.18 -2.65 -15.87
N THR A 77 -1.48 -2.40 -15.82
CA THR A 77 -2.19 -2.00 -14.60
C THR A 77 -2.93 -3.22 -14.04
N PHE A 78 -2.49 -3.73 -12.90
CA PHE A 78 -3.17 -4.82 -12.21
C PHE A 78 -4.15 -4.24 -11.19
N ALA A 79 -5.44 -4.22 -11.54
CA ALA A 79 -6.52 -4.06 -10.58
C ALA A 79 -7.25 -5.39 -10.51
N LEU A 80 -7.02 -6.16 -9.43
CA LEU A 80 -7.72 -7.42 -9.21
C LEU A 80 -9.10 -7.14 -8.61
N VAL A 81 -9.91 -6.38 -9.34
CA VAL A 81 -11.29 -6.08 -8.98
C VAL A 81 -12.16 -7.05 -9.74
N ALA A 82 -12.81 -7.97 -9.02
CA ALA A 82 -13.85 -8.80 -9.59
C ALA A 82 -14.92 -7.89 -10.22
N LYS A 83 -15.24 -8.09 -11.51
CA LYS A 83 -16.24 -7.29 -12.19
C LYS A 83 -17.59 -7.49 -11.51
N ILE A 84 -18.29 -6.40 -11.20
CA ILE A 84 -19.60 -6.46 -10.51
C ILE A 84 -20.61 -7.32 -11.27
N ASN A 85 -20.55 -7.34 -12.60
CA ASN A 85 -21.41 -8.18 -13.43
C ASN A 85 -21.18 -9.67 -13.18
N THR A 86 -19.92 -10.10 -13.01
CA THR A 86 -19.58 -11.48 -12.68
C THR A 86 -20.13 -11.85 -11.31
N ASN A 87 -20.00 -10.96 -10.32
CA ASN A 87 -20.55 -11.18 -8.98
C ASN A 87 -22.08 -11.30 -9.02
N ARG A 88 -22.77 -10.47 -9.81
CA ARG A 88 -24.23 -10.54 -9.98
C ARG A 88 -24.67 -11.86 -10.60
N VAL A 89 -23.97 -12.34 -11.63
CA VAL A 89 -24.27 -13.64 -12.25
C VAL A 89 -24.06 -14.77 -11.23
N LEU A 90 -22.97 -14.75 -10.49
CA LEU A 90 -22.71 -15.75 -9.45
C LEU A 90 -23.79 -15.76 -8.37
N LEU A 91 -24.16 -14.59 -7.84
CA LEU A 91 -25.24 -14.46 -6.85
C LEU A 91 -26.59 -14.94 -7.41
N SER A 92 -26.88 -14.65 -8.68
CA SER A 92 -28.10 -15.13 -9.33
C SER A 92 -28.14 -16.66 -9.44
N LEU A 93 -27.00 -17.31 -9.72
CA LEU A 93 -26.90 -18.77 -9.77
C LEU A 93 -27.09 -19.37 -8.37
N VAL A 94 -26.43 -18.81 -7.38
CA VAL A 94 -26.55 -19.23 -5.97
C VAL A 94 -28.01 -19.16 -5.50
N ALA A 95 -28.71 -18.07 -5.83
CA ALA A 95 -30.12 -17.89 -5.49
C ALA A 95 -31.06 -18.84 -6.24
N ASN A 96 -30.78 -19.15 -7.51
CA ASN A 96 -31.61 -20.08 -8.31
C ASN A 96 -31.40 -21.55 -7.92
N LEU A 97 -30.23 -21.89 -7.38
CA LEU A 97 -29.84 -23.26 -7.04
C LEU A 97 -29.89 -23.53 -5.53
N ASP A 98 -30.38 -22.58 -4.73
CA ASP A 98 -30.42 -22.63 -3.25
C ASP A 98 -29.07 -23.03 -2.61
N TRP A 99 -27.97 -22.50 -3.15
CA TRP A 99 -26.64 -22.78 -2.62
C TRP A 99 -26.35 -21.92 -1.39
N SER A 100 -25.68 -22.50 -0.39
CA SER A 100 -25.21 -21.76 0.78
C SER A 100 -24.04 -20.85 0.40
N LEU A 101 -24.19 -19.54 0.61
CA LEU A 101 -23.12 -18.56 0.41
C LEU A 101 -22.44 -18.22 1.74
N GLN A 102 -21.12 -18.30 1.77
CA GLN A 102 -20.31 -17.80 2.88
C GLN A 102 -19.31 -16.76 2.35
N GLN A 103 -19.30 -15.57 2.96
CA GLN A 103 -18.38 -14.50 2.61
C GLN A 103 -17.24 -14.47 3.62
N PHE A 104 -16.01 -14.53 3.12
CA PHE A 104 -14.81 -14.36 3.91
C PHE A 104 -14.20 -13.00 3.58
N ASP A 105 -14.24 -12.08 4.55
CA ASP A 105 -13.48 -10.84 4.48
C ASP A 105 -12.12 -11.05 5.12
N VAL A 106 -11.07 -11.04 4.30
CA VAL A 106 -9.72 -11.28 4.76
C VAL A 106 -9.05 -9.94 5.02
N ASN A 107 -8.77 -9.67 6.30
CA ASN A 107 -8.00 -8.49 6.69
C ASN A 107 -6.59 -8.60 6.10
N ASN A 108 -6.18 -7.62 5.30
CA ASN A 108 -4.92 -7.61 4.53
C ASN A 108 -4.83 -8.69 3.43
N VAL A 109 -5.77 -8.72 2.46
CA VAL A 109 -5.52 -9.44 1.21
C VAL A 109 -4.42 -8.74 0.40
N PHE A 110 -3.19 -9.07 0.75
CA PHE A 110 -2.04 -8.99 -0.14
C PHE A 110 -2.23 -10.09 -1.18
N LEU A 111 -3.08 -9.85 -2.19
CA LEU A 111 -3.19 -10.75 -3.33
C LEU A 111 -1.79 -10.89 -3.92
N HIS A 112 -1.16 -12.06 -3.76
CA HIS A 112 0.20 -12.37 -4.22
C HIS A 112 0.33 -12.19 -5.74
N GLY A 113 0.35 -10.94 -6.20
CA GLY A 113 0.71 -10.55 -7.54
C GLY A 113 2.19 -10.23 -7.50
N GLU A 114 3.01 -11.11 -8.09
CA GLU A 114 4.42 -10.80 -8.30
C GLU A 114 4.54 -9.49 -9.09
N LEU A 115 5.23 -8.51 -8.51
CA LEU A 115 5.61 -7.30 -9.22
C LEU A 115 6.78 -7.67 -10.14
N PHE A 116 6.51 -7.73 -11.44
CA PHE A 116 7.57 -7.86 -12.45
C PHE A 116 8.32 -6.53 -12.67
N GLU A 117 7.76 -5.40 -12.23
CA GLU A 117 8.31 -4.07 -12.48
C GLU A 117 9.01 -3.52 -11.23
N GLU A 118 10.28 -3.16 -11.38
CA GLU A 118 11.10 -2.60 -10.31
C GLU A 118 10.76 -1.14 -10.03
N VAL A 119 10.14 -0.85 -8.88
CA VAL A 119 9.75 0.51 -8.49
C VAL A 119 10.68 1.07 -7.41
N TYR A 120 11.26 2.23 -7.70
CA TYR A 120 12.08 2.98 -6.76
C TYR A 120 11.30 4.18 -6.23
N ILE A 121 11.25 4.33 -4.92
CA ILE A 121 10.49 5.34 -4.21
C ILE A 121 11.46 6.24 -3.45
N ASP A 122 11.22 7.55 -3.50
CA ASP A 122 11.97 8.51 -2.71
C ASP A 122 11.89 8.17 -1.23
N LEU A 123 12.99 8.39 -0.52
CA LEU A 123 13.03 8.11 0.90
C LEU A 123 11.99 8.98 1.64
N PRO A 124 11.06 8.39 2.41
CA PRO A 124 10.07 9.16 3.13
C PRO A 124 10.73 10.03 4.19
N LEU A 125 10.10 11.18 4.44
CA LEU A 125 10.51 12.08 5.52
C LEU A 125 10.64 11.29 6.82
N ARG A 126 11.81 11.41 7.48
CA ARG A 126 12.18 10.77 8.76
C ARG A 126 12.60 9.30 8.71
N CYS A 127 12.81 8.70 7.55
CA CYS A 127 13.51 7.42 7.49
C CYS A 127 14.98 7.64 7.91
N LYS A 128 15.47 6.88 8.89
CA LYS A 128 16.88 6.93 9.29
C LYS A 128 17.70 6.25 8.20
N ILE A 129 18.58 7.00 7.55
CA ILE A 129 19.57 6.45 6.61
C ILE A 129 20.72 5.90 7.47
N PRO A 130 21.19 4.67 7.26
CA PRO A 130 22.43 4.21 7.85
C PRO A 130 23.57 5.15 7.44
N GLU A 131 24.34 5.66 8.41
CA GLU A 131 25.40 6.68 8.20
C GLU A 131 26.49 6.23 7.21
N GLU A 132 26.56 4.95 6.87
CA GLU A 132 27.53 4.35 5.95
C GLU A 132 27.23 4.58 4.46
N CYS A 133 26.09 5.18 4.10
CA CYS A 133 25.73 5.42 2.69
C CYS A 133 26.18 6.81 2.19
N ASN A 134 27.39 6.90 1.64
CA ASN A 134 27.87 8.05 0.84
C ASN A 134 27.13 8.21 -0.53
N LYS A 135 26.08 7.43 -0.79
CA LYS A 135 25.35 7.39 -2.06
C LYS A 135 23.89 7.78 -1.84
N LYS A 136 23.22 8.29 -2.88
CA LYS A 136 21.76 8.53 -2.84
C LYS A 136 21.04 7.20 -2.62
N VAL A 137 20.18 7.15 -1.61
CA VAL A 137 19.44 5.95 -1.21
C VAL A 137 17.94 6.14 -1.48
N CYS A 138 17.27 5.10 -1.95
CA CYS A 138 15.82 5.07 -2.14
C CYS A 138 15.23 3.77 -1.59
N GLY A 139 13.92 3.81 -1.37
CA GLY A 139 13.14 2.60 -1.12
C GLY A 139 12.96 1.83 -2.41
N PHE A 140 13.32 0.57 -2.40
CA PHE A 140 12.93 -0.38 -3.42
C PHE A 140 11.69 -1.12 -2.95
N ALA A 141 10.62 -1.02 -3.73
CA ALA A 141 9.39 -1.70 -3.41
C ALA A 141 9.25 -2.98 -4.25
N ARG A 142 9.17 -4.13 -3.58
CA ARG A 142 8.90 -5.45 -4.18
C ARG A 142 7.47 -5.89 -3.82
N GLY A 143 6.77 -6.51 -4.76
CA GLY A 143 5.43 -7.11 -4.54
C GLY A 143 4.20 -6.17 -4.60
N ASN A 144 3.02 -6.76 -4.76
CA ASN A 144 1.66 -6.21 -4.62
C ASN A 144 1.44 -4.67 -4.77
N TRP A 145 0.96 -4.29 -5.96
CA TRP A 145 0.53 -2.94 -6.35
C TRP A 145 -0.36 -2.19 -5.33
N CYS A 146 -1.17 -2.92 -4.55
CA CYS A 146 -2.16 -2.36 -3.64
C CYS A 146 -1.55 -1.54 -2.47
N VAL A 147 -0.31 -1.84 -2.08
CA VAL A 147 0.39 -1.13 -0.99
C VAL A 147 0.98 0.19 -1.48
N ILE A 148 1.53 0.18 -2.69
CA ILE A 148 2.33 1.27 -3.23
C ILE A 148 1.42 2.35 -3.83
N LEU A 149 0.31 1.94 -4.46
CA LEU A 149 -0.68 2.83 -5.04
C LEU A 149 -1.98 2.73 -4.26
N SER A 150 -2.01 3.30 -3.06
CA SER A 150 -3.26 3.84 -2.53
C SER A 150 -3.66 5.01 -3.45
N THR A 151 -4.26 4.67 -4.58
CA THR A 151 -4.99 5.60 -5.43
C THR A 151 -6.20 6.05 -4.62
N SER A 152 -6.01 7.10 -3.82
CA SER A 152 -7.12 7.92 -3.31
C SER A 152 -7.72 8.73 -4.46
N GLN A 153 -8.13 8.05 -5.54
CA GLN A 153 -8.85 8.63 -6.67
C GLN A 153 -9.70 7.58 -7.42
N TYR A 154 -10.27 6.59 -6.72
CA TYR A 154 -11.45 5.88 -7.22
C TYR A 154 -12.40 5.58 -6.07
N THR A 155 -13.02 6.63 -5.54
CA THR A 155 -14.42 6.53 -5.13
C THR A 155 -15.26 6.39 -6.39
N CYS A 156 -15.78 5.19 -6.62
CA CYS A 156 -17.04 4.91 -7.32
C CYS A 156 -17.63 3.65 -6.71
#